data_AF-A0A3C2ANP6-F1
#
_entry.id   AF-A0A3C2ANP6-F1
#
_cell.length_a   1.000
_cell.length_b   1.000
_cell.length_c   1.000
_cell.angle_alpha   90.00
_cell.angle_beta   90.00
_cell.angle_gamma   90.00
#
_symmetry.space_group_name_H-M   'P 1'
#
loop_
_entity.id
_entity.type
_entity.pdbx_description
1 polymer ?
#
loop_
_entity_poly.entity_id
_entity_poly.type
_entity_poly.pdbx_seq_one_letter_code
_entity_poly.pdbx_strand_id
1 'polypeptide(L)' 'MKTYFNNLGSDIPAGIVVFFVAVPLCLGIALASGAPLFSGIIAGMVGGIIVGLLSGS' A
#
# COMPACT_ATOMS: atom_id res chain seq x y z
N MET A 1 10.59 22.04 -9.03
CA MET A 1 10.60 20.65 -9.54
C MET A 1 11.92 19.96 -9.17
N LYS A 2 12.29 19.86 -7.88
CA LYS A 2 13.64 19.42 -7.48
C LYS A 2 13.71 18.60 -6.17
N THR A 3 12.59 18.01 -5.72
CA THR A 3 12.56 17.35 -4.38
C THR A 3 12.05 15.90 -4.37
N TYR A 4 11.40 15.41 -5.43
CA TYR A 4 10.88 14.03 -5.48
C TYR A 4 11.96 12.94 -5.46
N PHE A 5 13.15 13.23 -6.00
CA PHE A 5 14.25 12.24 -6.08
C PHE A 5 15.30 12.38 -4.97
N ASN A 6 15.13 13.33 -4.03
CA ASN A 6 16.10 13.52 -2.94
C ASN A 6 16.01 12.46 -1.84
N ASN A 7 14.86 11.78 -1.71
CA ASN A 7 14.62 10.77 -0.67
C ASN A 7 14.71 9.33 -1.17
N LEU A 8 15.16 9.12 -2.41
CA LEU A 8 15.18 7.80 -3.05
C LEU A 8 15.93 6.73 -2.22
N GLY A 9 16.96 7.14 -1.46
CA GLY A 9 17.69 6.24 -0.56
C GLY A 9 16.86 5.72 0.63
N SER A 10 15.87 6.50 1.09
CA SER A 10 14.95 6.12 2.16
C SER A 10 13.65 5.51 1.63
N ASP A 11 13.19 5.91 0.45
CA ASP A 11 11.94 5.43 -0.15
C ASP A 11 12.02 3.95 -0.56
N ILE A 12 13.19 3.49 -1.02
CA ILE A 12 13.41 2.07 -1.38
C ILE A 12 13.23 1.13 -0.18
N PRO A 13 13.96 1.27 0.94
CA PRO A 13 13.77 0.39 2.08
C PRO A 13 12.38 0.56 2.71
N ALA A 14 11.83 1.78 2.73
CA ALA A 14 10.47 2.02 3.23
C ALA A 14 9.41 1.28 2.40
N GLY A 15 9.50 1.31 1.06
CA GLY A 15 8.59 0.60 0.17
C GLY A 15 8.63 -0.92 0.36
N ILE A 16 9.81 -1.49 0.61
CA ILE A 16 9.98 -2.92 0.89
C ILE A 16 9.28 -3.30 2.21
N VAL A 17 9.52 -2.54 3.28
CA VAL A 17 8.90 -2.79 4.59
C VAL A 17 7.38 -2.65 4.49
N VAL A 18 6.88 -1.61 3.83
CA VAL A 18 5.44 -1.38 3.65
C VAL A 18 4.81 -2.51 2.81
N PHE A 19 5.46 -3.00 1.77
CA PHE A 19 4.95 -4.13 0.98
C PHE A 19 4.78 -5.38 1.84
N PHE A 20 5.80 -5.73 2.64
CA PHE A 20 5.75 -6.89 3.53
C PHE A 20 4.72 -6.76 4.64
N VAL A 21 4.36 -5.54 5.06
CA VAL A 21 3.30 -5.31 6.05
C VAL A 21 1.91 -5.27 5.39
N ALA A 22 1.79 -4.63 4.22
CA ALA A 22 0.53 -4.43 3.54
C ALA A 22 -0.07 -5.73 2.99
N VAL A 23 0.76 -6.63 2.41
CA VAL A 23 0.29 -7.92 1.90
C VAL A 23 -0.40 -8.76 2.98
N PRO A 24 0.22 -9.09 4.12
CA PRO A 24 -0.44 -9.86 5.17
C PRO A 24 -1.61 -9.11 5.81
N LEU A 25 -1.55 -7.77 5.92
CA LEU A 25 -2.68 -6.96 6.39
C LEU A 25 -3.91 -7.12 5.48
N CYS A 26 -3.73 -6.98 4.16
CA CYS A 26 -4.82 -7.13 3.18
C CYS A 26 -5.44 -8.53 3.23
N LEU A 27 -4.62 -9.58 3.34
CA LEU A 27 -5.10 -10.95 3.47
C LEU A 27 -5.81 -11.20 4.81
N GLY A 28 -5.27 -10.65 5.91
CA GLY A 28 -5.83 -10.80 7.26
C GLY A 28 -7.21 -10.15 7.38
N ILE A 29 -7.38 -8.93 6.85
CA ILE A 29 -8.67 -8.23 6.84
C ILE A 29 -9.68 -8.98 5.96
N ALA A 30 -9.27 -9.48 4.80
CA ALA A 30 -10.15 -10.26 3.92
C ALA A 30 -10.64 -11.55 4.59
N LEU A 31 -9.74 -12.29 5.24
CA LEU A 31 -10.06 -13.49 6.02
C LEU A 31 -11.02 -13.18 7.17
N ALA A 32 -10.76 -12.13 7.95
CA ALA A 32 -11.63 -11.70 9.05
C ALA A 32 -13.02 -11.26 8.56
N SER A 33 -13.10 -10.70 7.35
CA SER A 33 -14.36 -10.25 6.74
C SER A 33 -15.12 -11.37 6.02
N GLY A 34 -14.59 -12.59 6.00
CA GLY A 34 -15.18 -13.71 5.24
C GLY A 34 -15.17 -13.51 3.72
N ALA A 35 -14.38 -12.55 3.22
CA ALA A 35 -14.29 -12.21 1.81
C ALA A 35 -13.17 -13.03 1.13
N PRO A 36 -13.23 -13.23 -0.20
CA PRO A 36 -12.13 -13.86 -0.93
C PRO A 36 -10.81 -13.12 -0.72
N LEU A 37 -9.71 -13.83 -0.48
CA LEU A 37 -8.38 -13.22 -0.27
C LEU A 37 -8.00 -12.22 -1.37
N PHE A 38 -8.38 -12.55 -2.61
CA PHE A 38 -8.12 -11.72 -3.79
C PHE A 38 -8.80 -10.35 -3.71
N SER A 39 -9.99 -10.25 -3.09
CA SER A 39 -10.68 -8.95 -2.95
C SER A 39 -9.95 -8.04 -1.98
N GLY A 40 -9.27 -8.58 -0.96
CA GLY A 40 -8.44 -7.78 -0.03
C GLY A 40 -7.27 -7.10 -0.74
N ILE A 41 -6.60 -7.81 -1.65
CA ILE A 41 -5.51 -7.23 -2.45
C ILE A 41 -6.04 -6.17 -3.41
N ILE A 42 -7.13 -6.45 -4.15
CA ILE A 42 -7.71 -5.47 -5.08
C ILE A 42 -8.18 -4.23 -4.33
N ALA A 43 -8.85 -4.40 -3.19
CA ALA A 43 -9.30 -3.28 -2.35
C ALA A 43 -8.11 -2.45 -1.82
N GLY A 44 -7.03 -3.12 -1.39
CA GLY A 44 -5.80 -2.45 -0.99
C GLY A 44 -5.15 -1.65 -2.13
N MET A 45 -5.14 -2.18 -3.35
CA MET A 45 -4.60 -1.48 -4.52
C MET A 45 -5.46 -0.27 -4.89
N VAL A 46 -6.78 -0.44 -5.02
CA VAL A 46 -7.71 0.64 -5.38
C VAL A 46 -7.73 1.72 -4.30
N GLY A 47 -7.81 1.32 -3.02
CA GLY A 47 -7.74 2.23 -1.89
C GLY A 47 -6.42 2.99 -1.85
N GLY A 48 -5.29 2.31 -2.06
CA GLY A 48 -3.98 2.94 -2.11
C GLY A 48 -3.84 3.95 -3.24
N ILE A 49 -4.36 3.65 -4.44
CA ILE A 49 -4.34 4.59 -5.58
C ILE A 49 -5.23 5.80 -5.30
N ILE A 50 -6.48 5.59 -4.87
CA ILE A 50 -7.43 6.69 -4.63
C ILE A 50 -6.95 7.57 -3.48
N VAL A 51 -6.57 6.96 -2.36
CA VAL A 51 -6.08 7.70 -1.19
C VAL A 51 -4.76 8.39 -1.52
N GLY A 52 -3.83 7.73 -2.23
CA GLY A 52 -2.57 8.36 -2.64
C GLY A 52 -2.77 9.60 -3.52
N LEU A 53 -3.73 9.56 -4.45
CA LEU A 53 -4.07 10.72 -5.29
C LEU A 53 -4.75 11.85 -4.48
N LEU A 54 -5.55 11.52 -3.47
CA LEU A 54 -6.26 12.49 -2.63
C LEU A 54 -5.44 13.01 -1.44
N SER A 55 -4.41 12.28 -1.00
CA SER A 55 -3.63 12.57 0.21
C SER A 55 -2.72 13.81 0.05
N GLY A 56 -2.45 14.24 -1.19
CA GLY A 56 -1.66 15.45 -1.47
C GLY A 56 -0.20 15.34 -1.04
N SER A 57 0.28 14.11 -0.81
CA SER A 57 1.56 13.76 -0.18
C SER A 57 2.39 12.82 -1.06
#